data_AF-A0A8T4DPH1-F1
#
_entry.id   AF-A0A8T4DPH1-F1
#
_cell.length_a   1.000
_cell.length_b   1.000
_cell.length_c   1.000
_cell.angle_alpha   90.00
_cell.angle_beta   90.00
_cell.angle_gamma   90.00
#
_symmetry.space_group_name_H-M   'P 1'
#
loop_
_entity.id
_entity.type
_entity.pdbx_description
1 polymer ?
#
loop_
_entity_poly.entity_id
_entity_poly.type
_entity_poly.pdbx_seq_one_letter_code
_entity_poly.pdbx_strand_id
1 'polypeptide(L)'
;MSDCPYYTTCNMFKEYANDKTKEAPLFIFSNLYCKGPSQAKCIRKKVADSLGQESVPVNLLPNGQAMIGTKGDGWPEDVKKLLPKA
;
A
#
# COMPACT_ATOMS: atom_id res chain seq x y z
N MET A 1 8.83 9.02 9.03
CA MET A 1 8.50 7.72 8.38
C MET A 1 9.03 6.50 9.16
N SER A 2 10.03 6.69 10.02
CA SER A 2 10.70 5.64 10.82
C SER A 2 9.83 4.91 11.85
N ASP A 3 8.68 5.47 12.26
CA ASP A 3 7.80 4.82 13.27
C ASP A 3 6.80 3.81 12.68
N CYS A 4 6.87 3.54 11.38
CA CYS A 4 6.02 2.53 10.76
C CYS A 4 6.70 1.16 10.92
N PRO A 5 6.12 0.20 11.68
CA PRO A 5 6.74 -1.12 11.89
C PRO A 5 6.97 -1.91 10.60
N TYR A 6 6.27 -1.54 9.52
CA TYR A 6 6.37 -2.18 8.21
C TYR A 6 7.16 -1.34 7.20
N TYR A 7 7.81 -0.25 7.62
CA TYR A 7 8.51 0.65 6.70
C TYR A 7 9.62 -0.08 5.91
N THR A 8 10.38 -0.92 6.61
CA THR A 8 11.50 -1.69 6.03
C THR A 8 11.04 -2.92 5.24
N THR A 9 9.79 -3.36 5.38
CA THR A 9 9.27 -4.56 4.72
C THR A 9 8.25 -4.25 3.63
N CYS A 10 7.68 -3.04 3.60
CA CYS A 10 6.70 -2.64 2.61
C CYS A 10 7.38 -2.14 1.32
N ASN A 11 7.25 -2.93 0.25
CA ASN A 11 7.86 -2.64 -1.05
C ASN A 11 7.47 -1.26 -1.63
N MET A 12 6.24 -0.77 -1.36
CA MET A 12 5.82 0.57 -1.79
C MET A 12 6.70 1.68 -1.21
N PHE A 13 7.08 1.60 0.08
CA PHE A 13 7.94 2.63 0.67
C PHE A 13 9.35 2.55 0.10
N LYS A 14 9.87 1.35 -0.19
CA LYS A 14 11.17 1.19 -0.83
C LYS A 14 11.21 1.76 -2.24
N GLU A 15 10.21 1.42 -3.05
CA GLU A 15 10.11 1.85 -4.45
C GLU A 15 10.01 3.37 -4.57
N TYR A 16 9.16 3.99 -3.75
CA TYR A 16 8.84 5.41 -3.88
C TYR A 16 9.59 6.31 -2.87
N ALA A 17 10.53 5.78 -2.07
CA ALA A 17 11.23 6.54 -1.03
C ALA A 17 11.91 7.82 -1.56
N ASN A 18 12.44 7.77 -2.78
CA ASN A 18 13.21 8.87 -3.38
C ASN A 18 12.38 9.71 -4.39
N ASP A 19 11.09 9.39 -4.59
CA ASP A 19 10.22 10.13 -5.49
C ASP A 19 9.51 11.26 -4.74
N LYS A 20 9.99 12.49 -4.94
CA LYS A 20 9.42 13.71 -4.34
C LYS A 20 7.94 13.92 -4.66
N THR A 21 7.45 13.41 -5.79
CA THR A 21 6.03 13.50 -6.16
C THR A 21 5.15 12.57 -5.33
N LYS A 22 5.74 11.56 -4.67
CA LYS A 22 5.04 10.58 -3.82
C LYS A 22 5.27 10.81 -2.34
N GLU A 23 6.17 11.72 -1.95
CA GLU A 23 6.50 12.00 -0.55
C GLU A 23 5.26 12.33 0.30
N ALA A 24 4.42 13.25 -0.15
CA ALA A 24 3.21 13.64 0.57
C ALA A 24 2.21 12.47 0.73
N PRO A 25 1.84 11.74 -0.35
CA PRO A 25 1.05 10.51 -0.24
C PRO A 25 1.65 9.50 0.72
N LEU A 26 2.94 9.18 0.60
CA LEU A 26 3.63 8.22 1.47
C LEU A 26 3.59 8.65 2.95
N PHE A 27 3.76 9.95 3.24
CA PHE A 27 3.65 10.48 4.59
C PHE A 27 2.23 10.30 5.16
N ILE A 28 1.20 10.65 4.38
CA ILE A 28 -0.20 10.46 4.77
C ILE A 28 -0.50 8.98 5.04
N PHE A 29 -0.07 8.10 4.15
CA PHE A 29 -0.30 6.66 4.29
C PHE A 29 0.39 6.06 5.50
N SER A 30 1.63 6.47 5.78
CA SER A 30 2.34 6.05 6.99
C SER A 30 1.56 6.46 8.24
N ASN A 31 1.04 7.69 8.30
CA ASN A 31 0.32 8.18 9.48
C ASN A 31 -1.08 7.58 9.64
N LEU A 32 -1.80 7.31 8.56
CA LEU A 32 -3.17 6.76 8.63
C LEU A 32 -3.21 5.25 8.77
N TYR A 33 -2.38 4.52 8.02
CA TYR A 33 -2.50 3.08 7.84
C TYR A 33 -1.38 2.27 8.48
N CYS A 34 -0.27 2.89 8.88
CA CYS A 34 0.79 2.16 9.57
C CYS A 34 0.74 2.32 11.09
N LYS A 35 0.57 3.56 11.58
CA LYS A 35 0.46 3.88 13.01
C LYS A 35 -0.86 4.57 13.40
N GLY A 36 -1.78 4.66 12.45
CA GLY A 36 -3.01 5.44 12.59
C GLY A 36 -4.26 4.61 12.78
N PRO A 37 -5.40 5.29 12.92
CA PRO A 37 -6.70 4.65 13.16
C PRO A 37 -7.18 3.78 11.98
N SER A 38 -6.60 3.93 10.78
CA SER A 38 -6.98 3.15 9.59
C SER A 38 -6.09 1.93 9.38
N GLN A 39 -5.22 1.57 10.33
CA GLN A 39 -4.34 0.41 10.20
C GLN A 39 -5.09 -0.89 9.92
N ALA A 40 -6.23 -1.11 10.60
CA ALA A 40 -7.09 -2.28 10.37
C ALA A 40 -7.72 -2.30 8.96
N LYS A 41 -7.78 -1.15 8.27
CA LYS A 41 -8.33 -1.01 6.92
C LYS A 41 -7.26 -1.03 5.82
N CYS A 42 -6.00 -1.31 6.17
CA CYS A 42 -4.90 -1.33 5.22
C CYS A 42 -5.05 -2.50 4.24
N ILE A 43 -5.42 -2.20 3.00
CA ILE A 43 -5.62 -3.19 1.94
C ILE A 43 -4.30 -3.91 1.60
N ARG A 44 -3.17 -3.20 1.62
CA ARG A 44 -1.85 -3.83 1.44
C ARG A 44 -1.59 -4.93 2.47
N LYS A 45 -1.94 -4.68 3.73
CA LYS A 45 -1.83 -5.67 4.81
C LYS A 45 -2.79 -6.84 4.56
N LYS A 46 -4.04 -6.58 4.20
CA LYS A 46 -5.03 -7.62 3.87
C LYS A 46 -4.55 -8.53 2.73
N VAL A 47 -3.97 -7.97 1.68
CA VAL A 47 -3.40 -8.73 0.56
C VAL A 47 -2.21 -9.57 1.04
N ALA A 48 -1.29 -8.99 1.81
CA ALA A 48 -0.16 -9.72 2.35
C ALA A 48 -0.57 -10.90 3.26
N ASP A 49 -1.54 -10.66 4.16
CA ASP A 49 -2.03 -11.66 5.10
C ASP A 49 -2.79 -12.79 4.39
N SER A 50 -3.40 -12.52 3.23
CA SER A 50 -4.22 -13.50 2.49
C SER A 50 -3.45 -14.24 1.40
N LEU A 51 -2.51 -13.58 0.72
CA LEU A 51 -1.86 -14.06 -0.51
C LEU A 51 -0.33 -14.04 -0.45
N GLY A 52 0.27 -13.61 0.66
CA GLY A 52 1.72 -13.42 0.80
C GLY A 52 2.19 -12.01 0.42
N GLN A 53 3.35 -11.60 0.98
CA GLN A 53 3.93 -10.27 0.78
C GLN A 53 4.33 -10.01 -0.69
N GLU A 54 4.80 -11.05 -1.37
CA GLU A 54 5.17 -11.07 -2.78
C GLU A 54 3.99 -10.80 -3.71
N SER A 55 2.77 -11.10 -3.27
CA SER A 55 1.54 -10.87 -4.02
C SER A 55 1.04 -9.42 -3.92
N VAL A 56 1.64 -8.58 -3.07
CA VAL A 56 1.23 -7.18 -2.90
C VAL A 56 1.83 -6.32 -4.01
N PRO A 57 1.02 -5.75 -4.92
CA PRO A 57 1.55 -4.87 -5.96
C PRO A 57 2.25 -3.66 -5.36
N VAL A 58 3.39 -3.28 -5.93
CA VAL A 58 4.20 -2.16 -5.43
C VAL A 58 3.42 -0.84 -5.44
N ASN A 59 2.56 -0.66 -6.44
CA ASN A 59 1.75 0.53 -6.65
C ASN A 59 0.36 0.46 -5.99
N LEU A 60 0.03 -0.60 -5.25
CA LEU A 60 -1.23 -0.68 -4.50
C LEU A 60 -1.17 0.20 -3.26
N LEU A 61 -2.02 1.20 -3.14
CA LEU A 61 -2.11 2.05 -1.97
C LEU A 61 -2.87 1.35 -0.82
N PRO A 62 -2.65 1.75 0.45
CA PRO A 62 -3.37 1.18 1.59
C PRO A 62 -4.89 1.32 1.55
N ASN A 63 -5.41 2.27 0.76
CA ASN A 63 -6.85 2.46 0.55
C ASN A 63 -7.43 1.61 -0.60
N GLY A 64 -6.63 0.77 -1.26
CA GLY A 64 -7.07 -0.08 -2.37
C GLY A 64 -6.98 0.57 -3.76
N GLN A 65 -6.51 1.81 -3.86
CA GLN A 65 -6.31 2.50 -5.15
C GLN A 65 -4.89 2.31 -5.68
N ALA A 66 -4.67 2.60 -6.96
CA ALA A 66 -3.34 2.62 -7.53
C ALA A 66 -2.61 3.92 -7.15
N MET A 67 -1.28 3.86 -7.01
CA MET A 67 -0.43 5.02 -6.80
C MET A 67 -0.67 6.05 -7.90
N ILE A 68 -0.73 7.34 -7.54
CA ILE A 68 -0.97 8.44 -8.48
C ILE A 68 0.01 8.35 -9.65
N GLY A 69 -0.50 8.37 -10.88
CA GLY A 69 0.32 8.22 -12.10
C GLY A 69 0.61 6.77 -12.51
N THR A 70 0.03 5.78 -11.82
CA THR A 70 0.11 4.36 -12.16
C THR A 70 -1.30 3.77 -12.36
N LYS A 71 -1.38 2.53 -12.86
CA LYS A 71 -2.64 1.80 -13.05
C LYS A 71 -2.67 0.48 -12.27
N GLY A 72 -3.86 0.06 -11.84
CA GLY A 72 -4.10 -1.21 -11.14
C GLY A 72 -4.83 -2.27 -11.96
N ASP A 73 -5.02 -2.02 -13.25
CA ASP A 73 -5.66 -2.93 -14.21
C ASP A 73 -4.88 -4.26 -14.38
N GLY A 74 -3.55 -4.19 -14.32
CA GLY A 74 -2.65 -5.34 -14.38
C GLY A 74 -2.52 -6.15 -13.08
N TRP A 75 -3.26 -5.82 -12.02
CA TRP A 75 -3.15 -6.59 -10.77
C TRP A 75 -3.73 -8.00 -10.91
N PRO A 76 -3.17 -9.00 -10.22
CA PRO A 76 -3.72 -10.35 -10.20
C PRO A 76 -5.19 -10.34 -9.76
N GLU A 77 -6.01 -11.21 -10.34
CA GLU A 77 -7.43 -11.30 -10.02
C GLU A 77 -7.68 -11.54 -8.53
N ASP A 78 -6.83 -12.33 -7.87
CA ASP A 78 -6.94 -12.58 -6.44
C ASP A 78 -6.67 -11.32 -5.60
N VAL A 79 -5.79 -10.43 -6.05
CA VAL A 79 -5.61 -9.11 -5.42
C VAL A 79 -6.85 -8.25 -5.64
N LYS A 80 -7.40 -8.23 -6.87
CA LYS A 80 -8.61 -7.46 -7.20
C LYS A 80 -9.82 -7.86 -6.36
N LYS A 81 -9.99 -9.16 -6.06
CA LYS A 81 -11.06 -9.68 -5.18
C LYS A 81 -11.00 -9.13 -3.75
N LEU A 82 -9.83 -8.69 -3.29
CA LEU A 82 -9.62 -8.18 -1.93
C LEU A 82 -9.83 -6.67 -1.81
N LEU A 83 -9.94 -5.95 -2.93
CA LEU A 83 -10.14 -4.51 -2.98
C LEU A 83 -11.52 -4.12 -2.44
N PRO A 84 -11.65 -2.91 -1.85
CA PRO A 84 -12.95 -2.39 -1.49
C PRO A 84 -13.83 -2.26 -2.74
N LYS A 85 -15.07 -2.75 -2.66
CA LYS A 85 -16.07 -2.54 -3.71
C LYS A 85 -16.43 -1.05 -3.73
N ALA A 86 -16.48 -0.47 -4.93
CA ALA A 86 -16.94 0.89 -5.16
C ALA A 86 -18.42 1.05 -4.76
#